data_AF-A0A7L1P583-F1
#
_entry.id   AF-A0A7L1P583-F1
#
_cell.length_a   1.000
_cell.length_b   1.000
_cell.length_c   1.000
_cell.angle_alpha   90.00
_cell.angle_beta   90.00
_cell.angle_gamma   90.00
#
_symmetry.space_group_name_H-M   'P 1'
#
loop_
_entity.id
_entity.type
_entity.pdbx_description
1 polymer ?
#
loop_
_entity_poly.entity_id
_entity_poly.type
_entity_poly.pdbx_seq_one_letter_code
_entity_poly.pdbx_strand_id
1 'polypeptide(L)'
;SQVGQGFKLHQPHSKVAVAVGETLTLRCTTSGHAGPGAVRWLKGWGSGNKTIYDQREDLLPRVRRAVVGSDTDFTIHIRNFQPSDAGTYYCVKFTKEAGEDKVFQHGSGTEVSVHETALVPGIVAAAVVLCFLLLLGLFVALCMYRRKRQGGAGSPCPARTVALGSFSSVPLQCCARTPSTPSEVLDAESFHLPSQQSSKEENDIHYADLQPLPPASRHGRSPGTAPTEYASLRVAAK
;
A
#
# COMPACT_ATOMS: atom_id res chain seq x y z
N SER A 1 41.21 31.30 5.37
CA SER A 1 40.82 30.01 5.96
C SER A 1 40.26 29.12 4.88
N GLN A 2 40.90 27.99 4.55
CA GLN A 2 40.38 27.02 3.58
C GLN A 2 39.21 26.26 4.22
N VAL A 3 38.02 26.85 4.17
CA VAL A 3 36.78 26.18 4.61
C VAL A 3 36.36 25.20 3.52
N GLY A 4 36.23 23.91 3.85
CA GLY A 4 35.59 22.93 2.97
C GLY A 4 36.48 22.19 1.97
N GLN A 5 37.81 22.32 2.02
CA GLN A 5 38.66 21.51 1.13
C GLN A 5 38.48 20.01 1.42
N GLY A 6 38.05 19.27 0.39
CA GLY A 6 37.93 17.82 0.43
C GLY A 6 36.82 17.27 1.34
N PHE A 7 35.93 18.12 1.89
CA PHE A 7 34.85 17.63 2.72
C PHE A 7 33.80 16.88 1.89
N LYS A 8 33.42 15.68 2.33
CA LYS A 8 32.34 14.89 1.73
C LYS A 8 31.51 14.20 2.80
N LEU A 9 30.20 14.15 2.56
CA LEU A 9 29.26 13.28 3.25
C LEU A 9 28.98 12.05 2.39
N HIS A 10 29.07 10.87 3.00
CA HIS A 10 28.86 9.60 2.32
C HIS A 10 27.67 8.85 2.93
N GLN A 11 26.56 8.79 2.17
CA GLN A 11 25.38 7.96 2.46
C GLN A 11 25.38 6.77 1.48
N PRO A 12 25.85 5.58 1.88
CA PRO A 12 26.05 4.45 0.96
C PRO A 12 24.74 3.88 0.39
N HIS A 13 23.64 3.98 1.14
CA HIS A 13 22.38 3.36 0.76
C HIS A 13 21.42 4.42 0.22
N SER A 14 21.02 4.25 -1.04
CA SER A 14 19.98 5.07 -1.66
C SER A 14 18.57 4.64 -1.22
N LYS A 15 18.36 3.34 -0.96
CA LYS A 15 17.09 2.77 -0.52
C LYS A 15 17.30 1.73 0.58
N VAL A 16 16.38 1.66 1.53
CA VAL A 16 16.34 0.65 2.59
C VAL A 16 14.88 0.25 2.86
N ALA A 17 14.59 -1.05 2.90
CA ALA A 17 13.30 -1.56 3.36
C ALA A 17 13.47 -2.18 4.75
N VAL A 18 12.57 -1.87 5.68
CA VAL A 18 12.65 -2.34 7.08
C VAL A 18 11.29 -2.86 7.54
N ALA A 19 11.25 -4.00 8.22
CA ALA A 19 10.00 -4.51 8.77
C ALA A 19 9.55 -3.71 10.00
N VAL A 20 8.24 -3.66 10.24
CA VAL A 20 7.69 -2.97 11.41
C VAL A 20 8.22 -3.61 12.70
N GLY A 21 8.62 -2.77 13.66
CA GLY A 21 9.20 -3.21 14.94
C GLY A 21 10.71 -3.43 14.92
N GLU A 22 11.33 -3.55 13.74
CA GLU A 22 12.78 -3.74 13.62
C GLU A 22 13.57 -2.44 13.82
N THR A 23 14.89 -2.52 13.69
CA THR A 23 15.79 -1.36 13.81
C THR A 23 16.26 -0.91 12.42
N LEU A 24 15.90 0.33 12.06
CA LEU A 24 16.42 0.99 10.87
C LEU A 24 17.84 1.51 11.14
N THR A 25 18.75 1.23 10.21
CA THR A 25 20.14 1.74 10.24
C THR A 25 20.37 2.73 9.11
N LEU A 26 20.63 3.99 9.47
CA LEU A 26 20.96 5.05 8.52
C LEU A 26 22.45 5.36 8.62
N ARG A 27 23.22 5.00 7.58
CA ARG A 27 24.68 5.15 7.54
C ARG A 27 25.08 6.51 6.97
N CYS A 28 25.97 7.20 7.67
CA CYS A 28 26.58 8.43 7.21
C CYS A 28 27.99 8.55 7.74
N THR A 29 28.97 8.68 6.84
CA THR A 29 30.36 8.98 7.22
C THR A 29 30.82 10.27 6.56
N THR A 30 31.78 10.94 7.18
CA THR A 30 32.40 12.14 6.63
C THR A 30 33.89 11.92 6.38
N SER A 31 34.40 12.62 5.37
CA SER A 31 35.83 12.77 5.13
C SER A 31 36.16 14.26 4.97
N GLY A 32 37.41 14.65 5.25
CA GLY A 32 37.85 16.04 5.13
C GLY A 32 37.34 16.95 6.24
N HIS A 33 37.49 18.26 6.08
CA HIS A 33 37.14 19.25 7.11
C HIS A 33 36.26 20.37 6.55
N ALA A 34 35.04 20.50 7.10
CA ALA A 34 34.06 21.53 6.72
C ALA A 34 34.02 22.74 7.68
N GLY A 35 34.87 22.77 8.72
CA GLY A 35 34.79 23.80 9.75
C GLY A 35 33.77 23.51 10.86
N PRO A 36 33.68 24.42 11.86
CA PRO A 36 32.85 24.22 13.05
C PRO A 36 31.36 24.13 12.73
N GLY A 37 30.67 23.17 13.35
CA GLY A 37 29.21 22.98 13.22
C GLY A 37 28.81 21.51 13.38
N ALA A 38 27.53 21.25 13.65
CA ALA A 38 27.03 19.90 13.85
C ALA A 38 26.76 19.16 12.54
N VAL A 39 26.67 17.84 12.63
CA VAL A 39 25.96 17.02 11.64
C VAL A 39 24.62 16.59 12.23
N ARG A 40 23.56 16.66 11.43
CA ARG A 40 22.20 16.25 11.80
C ARG A 40 21.65 15.24 10.80
N TRP A 41 20.69 14.43 11.24
CA TRP A 41 19.82 13.69 10.33
C TRP A 41 18.48 14.38 10.22
N LEU A 42 18.08 14.69 8.98
CA LEU A 42 16.78 15.29 8.66
C LEU A 42 15.95 14.29 7.88
N LYS A 43 14.66 14.18 8.23
CA LYS A 43 13.66 13.49 7.41
C LYS A 43 12.96 14.53 6.54
N GLY A 44 12.89 14.27 5.24
CA GLY A 44 12.37 15.22 4.25
C GLY A 44 13.32 16.39 3.99
N TRP A 45 12.88 17.32 3.15
CA TRP A 45 13.64 18.51 2.75
C TRP A 45 12.74 19.76 2.72
N GLY A 46 13.34 20.95 2.74
CA GLY A 46 12.61 22.22 2.73
C GLY A 46 11.92 22.54 4.07
N SER A 47 10.82 23.30 4.01
CA SER A 47 10.11 23.82 5.19
C SER A 47 9.40 22.76 6.04
N GLY A 48 9.16 21.56 5.48
CA GLY A 48 8.53 20.44 6.18
C GLY A 48 9.50 19.40 6.72
N ASN A 49 10.81 19.69 6.73
CA ASN A 49 11.79 18.74 7.25
C ASN A 49 11.68 18.57 8.77
N LYS A 50 12.04 17.39 9.25
CA LYS A 50 12.06 17.08 10.68
C LYS A 50 13.45 16.62 11.10
N THR A 51 14.01 17.23 12.14
CA THR A 51 15.24 16.74 12.75
C THR A 51 14.98 15.43 13.47
N ILE A 52 15.71 14.39 13.09
CA ILE A 52 15.62 13.04 13.64
C ILE A 52 16.75 12.78 14.63
N TYR A 53 17.90 13.39 14.39
CA TYR A 53 19.05 13.35 15.26
C TYR A 53 19.84 14.65 15.13
N ASP A 54 20.30 15.19 16.26
CA ASP A 54 21.24 16.29 16.34
C ASP A 54 22.42 15.84 17.20
N GLN A 55 23.64 16.09 16.73
CA GLN A 55 24.86 15.78 17.47
C GLN A 55 24.95 16.53 18.81
N ARG A 56 24.31 17.70 18.92
CA ARG A 56 24.39 18.59 20.08
C ARG A 56 23.29 18.34 21.11
N GLU A 57 22.22 17.65 20.73
CA GLU A 57 21.02 17.52 21.55
C GLU A 57 20.58 16.06 21.66
N ASP A 58 20.18 15.66 22.87
CA ASP A 58 19.56 14.36 23.11
C ASP A 58 18.09 14.40 22.71
N LEU A 59 17.83 14.32 21.40
CA LEU A 59 16.50 14.56 20.86
C LEU A 59 15.51 13.43 21.17
N LEU A 60 15.91 12.16 21.14
CA LEU A 60 14.97 11.03 21.20
C LEU A 60 15.60 9.74 21.79
N PRO A 61 14.97 9.10 22.80
CA PRO A 61 15.46 7.82 23.34
C PRO A 61 15.57 6.70 22.30
N ARG A 62 14.70 6.74 21.29
CA ARG A 62 14.55 5.74 20.21
C ARG A 62 15.64 5.82 19.14
N VAL A 63 16.27 6.98 18.99
CA VAL A 63 17.31 7.25 17.99
C VAL A 63 18.67 7.29 18.69
N ARG A 64 19.61 6.45 18.28
CA ARG A 64 20.93 6.35 18.92
C ARG A 64 22.04 6.31 17.89
N ARG A 65 23.20 6.88 18.22
CA ARG A 65 24.42 6.71 17.43
C ARG A 65 24.89 5.26 17.45
N ALA A 66 25.35 4.77 16.31
CA ALA A 66 26.03 3.49 16.21
C ALA A 66 27.39 3.55 16.93
N VAL A 67 28.14 4.62 16.68
CA VAL A 67 29.40 4.93 17.35
C VAL A 67 29.25 6.25 18.10
N VAL A 68 29.15 6.16 19.42
CA VAL A 68 28.99 7.32 20.32
C VAL A 68 30.26 8.16 20.29
N GLY A 69 30.12 9.48 20.15
CA GLY A 69 31.25 10.41 20.18
C GLY A 69 32.15 10.42 18.95
N SER A 70 31.82 9.66 17.89
CA SER A 70 32.61 9.70 16.65
C SER A 70 32.43 11.03 15.89
N ASP A 71 33.54 11.64 15.49
CA ASP A 71 33.55 12.86 14.68
C ASP A 71 33.44 12.60 13.17
N THR A 72 33.48 11.33 12.75
CA THR A 72 33.50 10.94 11.34
C THR A 72 32.42 9.93 10.96
N ASP A 73 31.85 9.18 11.91
CA ASP A 73 30.79 8.19 11.64
C ASP A 73 29.48 8.57 12.33
N PHE A 74 28.63 9.25 11.58
CA PHE A 74 27.31 9.75 11.98
C PHE A 74 26.18 8.75 11.79
N THR A 75 26.49 7.45 11.72
CA THR A 75 25.48 6.39 11.62
C THR A 75 24.55 6.38 12.82
N ILE A 76 23.24 6.31 12.57
CA ILE A 76 22.20 6.21 13.59
C ILE A 76 21.35 4.95 13.44
N HIS A 77 20.82 4.49 14.56
CA HIS A 77 19.83 3.43 14.68
C HIS A 77 18.51 4.02 15.16
N ILE A 78 17.42 3.74 14.44
CA ILE A 78 16.05 4.07 14.84
C ILE A 78 15.35 2.75 15.21
N ARG A 79 15.17 2.52 16.50
CA ARG A 79 14.53 1.29 17.01
C ARG A 79 13.02 1.33 16.80
N ASN A 80 12.38 0.16 16.81
CA ASN A 80 10.93 0.03 16.69
C ASN A 80 10.41 0.84 15.49
N PHE A 81 10.89 0.48 14.29
CA PHE A 81 10.53 1.13 13.04
C PHE A 81 9.02 1.05 12.81
N GLN A 82 8.39 2.18 12.49
CA GLN A 82 6.95 2.29 12.26
C GLN A 82 6.65 2.73 10.83
N PRO A 83 5.44 2.48 10.31
CA PRO A 83 5.05 2.98 8.99
C PRO A 83 5.20 4.50 8.85
N SER A 84 4.98 5.26 9.92
CA SER A 84 5.19 6.71 9.96
C SER A 84 6.66 7.15 9.86
N ASP A 85 7.61 6.22 10.04
CA ASP A 85 9.04 6.46 9.83
C ASP A 85 9.42 6.37 8.35
N ALA A 86 8.62 5.77 7.48
CA ALA A 86 8.89 5.74 6.04
C ALA A 86 9.07 7.16 5.45
N GLY A 87 10.02 7.31 4.54
CA GLY A 87 10.39 8.59 3.92
C GLY A 87 11.88 8.71 3.65
N THR A 88 12.31 9.87 3.17
CA THR A 88 13.71 10.11 2.78
C THR A 88 14.49 10.81 3.88
N TYR A 89 15.67 10.27 4.21
CA TYR A 89 16.54 10.77 5.27
C TYR A 89 17.85 11.31 4.70
N TYR A 90 18.22 12.51 5.11
CA TYR A 90 19.44 13.20 4.68
C TYR A 90 20.36 13.41 5.87
N CYS A 91 21.63 13.04 5.70
CA CYS A 91 22.69 13.42 6.62
C CYS A 91 23.20 14.80 6.20
N VAL A 92 23.17 15.78 7.11
CA VAL A 92 23.39 17.19 6.77
C VAL A 92 24.47 17.78 7.67
N LYS A 93 25.51 18.33 7.06
CA LYS A 93 26.55 19.11 7.73
C LYS A 93 26.12 20.56 7.78
N PHE A 94 26.11 21.11 8.99
CA PHE A 94 25.94 22.54 9.23
C PHE A 94 27.29 23.18 9.55
N THR A 95 27.43 24.44 9.17
CA THR A 95 28.53 25.32 9.55
C THR A 95 28.01 26.54 10.28
N LYS A 96 28.79 27.05 11.22
CA LYS A 96 28.49 28.31 11.89
C LYS A 96 28.90 29.48 11.01
N GLU A 97 27.93 30.27 10.55
CA GLU A 97 28.15 31.50 9.82
C GLU A 97 27.42 32.64 10.54
N ALA A 98 28.16 33.66 10.97
CA ALA A 98 27.63 34.76 11.80
C ALA A 98 26.87 34.30 13.07
N GLY A 99 27.24 33.14 13.64
CA GLY A 99 26.61 32.57 14.84
C GLY A 99 25.43 31.62 14.56
N GLU A 100 24.87 31.66 13.36
CA GLU A 100 23.74 30.83 12.95
C GLU A 100 24.22 29.52 12.30
N ASP A 101 23.43 28.45 12.46
CA ASP A 101 23.67 27.19 11.75
C ASP A 101 23.15 27.31 10.31
N LYS A 102 24.06 27.26 9.34
CA LYS A 102 23.71 27.16 7.91
C LYS A 102 24.05 25.80 7.36
N VAL A 103 23.20 25.29 6.45
CA VAL A 103 23.49 24.05 5.73
C VAL A 103 24.72 24.27 4.85
N PHE A 104 25.76 23.48 5.09
CA PHE A 104 26.97 23.48 4.28
C PHE A 104 26.88 22.45 3.14
N GLN A 105 26.49 21.23 3.49
CA GLN A 105 26.33 20.12 2.54
C GLN A 105 25.36 19.08 3.10
N HIS A 106 24.67 18.35 2.23
CA HIS A 106 23.93 17.15 2.60
C HIS A 106 24.39 15.95 1.76
N GLY A 107 24.19 14.74 2.28
CA GLY A 107 24.37 13.52 1.51
C GLY A 107 23.25 13.32 0.47
N SER A 108 23.37 12.28 -0.35
CA SER A 108 22.42 11.99 -1.43
C SER A 108 20.99 11.64 -0.96
N GLY A 109 20.83 11.33 0.32
CA GLY A 109 19.57 10.84 0.88
C GLY A 109 19.45 9.31 0.84
N THR A 110 18.65 8.79 1.76
CA THR A 110 18.28 7.38 1.87
C THR A 110 16.75 7.29 1.94
N GLU A 111 16.12 6.72 0.93
CA GLU A 111 14.68 6.44 0.91
C GLU A 111 14.40 5.19 1.75
N VAL A 112 13.53 5.33 2.75
CA VAL A 112 13.16 4.24 3.64
C VAL A 112 11.70 3.84 3.41
N SER A 113 11.47 2.56 3.17
CA SER A 113 10.13 1.96 3.01
C SER A 113 9.87 0.85 4.02
N VAL A 114 8.60 0.50 4.18
CA VAL A 114 8.19 -0.66 4.97
C VAL A 114 8.43 -1.94 4.16
N HIS A 115 9.08 -2.92 4.77
CA HIS A 115 9.17 -4.27 4.22
C HIS A 115 7.88 -5.03 4.52
N GLU A 116 7.11 -5.33 3.47
CA GLU A 116 5.90 -6.14 3.58
C GLU A 116 6.25 -7.61 3.32
N THR A 117 6.25 -8.43 4.37
CA THR A 117 6.37 -9.87 4.21
C THR A 117 5.03 -10.43 3.70
N ALA A 118 4.91 -10.63 2.39
CA ALA A 118 3.72 -11.22 1.78
C ALA A 118 3.61 -12.72 2.10
N LEU A 119 3.05 -13.06 3.27
CA LEU A 119 2.64 -14.44 3.59
C LEU A 119 1.31 -14.83 2.92
N VAL A 120 0.58 -13.82 2.43
CA VAL A 120 -0.78 -13.95 1.88
C VAL A 120 -0.82 -14.91 0.66
N PRO A 121 0.09 -14.85 -0.33
CA PRO A 121 0.01 -15.74 -1.48
C PRO A 121 0.14 -17.23 -1.10
N GLY A 122 1.03 -17.55 -0.15
CA GLY A 122 1.26 -18.92 0.30
C GLY A 122 0.08 -19.48 1.09
N ILE A 123 -0.49 -18.69 2.00
CA ILE A 123 -1.65 -19.09 2.82
C ILE A 123 -2.88 -19.24 1.93
N VAL A 124 -3.11 -18.32 0.98
CA VAL A 124 -4.23 -18.41 0.04
C VAL A 124 -4.10 -19.63 -0.85
N ALA A 125 -2.91 -19.90 -1.41
CA ALA A 125 -2.68 -21.10 -2.23
C ALA A 125 -2.92 -22.39 -1.43
N ALA A 126 -2.41 -22.49 -0.21
CA ALA A 126 -2.63 -23.64 0.66
C ALA A 126 -4.12 -23.84 1.00
N ALA A 127 -4.83 -22.76 1.31
CA ALA A 127 -6.26 -22.81 1.59
C ALA A 127 -7.08 -23.27 0.37
N VAL A 128 -6.73 -22.80 -0.82
CA VAL A 128 -7.37 -23.20 -2.08
C VAL A 128 -7.15 -24.69 -2.35
N VAL A 129 -5.91 -25.19 -2.23
CA VAL A 129 -5.59 -26.61 -2.41
C VAL A 129 -6.35 -27.47 -1.40
N LEU A 130 -6.37 -27.07 -0.12
CA LEU A 130 -7.10 -27.80 0.91
C LEU A 130 -8.61 -27.85 0.62
N CYS A 131 -9.19 -26.73 0.16
CA CYS A 131 -10.60 -26.65 -0.22
C CYS A 131 -10.93 -27.62 -1.37
N PHE A 132 -10.10 -27.65 -2.43
CA PHE A 132 -10.28 -28.59 -3.53
C PHE A 132 -10.24 -30.06 -3.09
N LEU A 133 -9.30 -30.43 -2.21
CA LEU A 133 -9.19 -31.80 -1.69
C LEU A 133 -10.42 -32.20 -0.87
N LEU A 134 -10.96 -31.29 -0.04
CA LEU A 134 -12.18 -31.53 0.73
C LEU A 134 -13.41 -31.69 -0.16
N LEU A 135 -13.55 -30.85 -1.19
CA LEU A 135 -14.66 -30.95 -2.15
C LEU A 135 -14.62 -32.24 -2.97
N LEU A 136 -13.42 -32.66 -3.42
CA LEU A 136 -13.23 -33.93 -4.11
C LEU A 136 -13.55 -35.12 -3.20
N GLY A 137 -13.08 -35.09 -1.95
CA GLY A 137 -13.39 -36.10 -0.95
C GLY A 137 -14.88 -36.23 -0.67
N LEU A 138 -15.58 -35.11 -0.50
CA LEU A 138 -17.03 -35.07 -0.32
C LEU A 138 -17.77 -35.61 -1.55
N PHE A 139 -17.35 -35.23 -2.76
CA PHE A 139 -17.93 -35.71 -4.00
C PHE A 139 -17.80 -37.23 -4.14
N VAL A 140 -16.61 -37.78 -3.89
CA VAL A 140 -16.37 -39.23 -3.89
C VAL A 140 -17.22 -39.94 -2.84
N ALA A 141 -17.28 -39.42 -1.61
CA ALA A 141 -18.11 -39.97 -0.54
C ALA A 141 -19.60 -39.99 -0.91
N LEU A 142 -20.11 -38.89 -1.48
CA LEU A 142 -21.48 -38.79 -1.98
C LEU A 142 -21.75 -39.77 -3.13
N CYS A 143 -20.82 -39.93 -4.06
CA CYS A 143 -20.92 -40.90 -5.15
C CYS A 143 -20.99 -42.34 -4.62
N MET A 144 -20.12 -42.70 -3.68
CA MET A 144 -20.12 -44.01 -3.04
C MET A 144 -21.40 -44.25 -2.24
N TYR A 145 -21.89 -43.24 -1.53
CA TYR A 145 -23.14 -43.28 -0.79
C TYR A 145 -24.35 -43.51 -1.72
N ARG A 146 -24.41 -42.80 -2.84
CA ARG A 146 -25.45 -42.97 -3.86
C ARG A 146 -25.39 -44.34 -4.55
N ARG A 147 -24.20 -44.81 -4.95
CA ARG A 147 -24.01 -46.15 -5.53
C ARG A 147 -24.46 -47.25 -4.57
N LYS A 148 -24.13 -47.13 -3.28
CA LYS A 148 -24.55 -48.09 -2.26
C LYS A 148 -26.07 -48.13 -2.07
N ARG A 149 -26.75 -46.98 -2.15
CA ARG A 149 -28.23 -46.93 -2.12
C ARG A 149 -28.86 -47.47 -3.40
N GLN A 150 -28.24 -47.28 -4.56
CA GLN A 150 -28.75 -47.75 -5.86
C GLN A 150 -28.50 -49.25 -6.10
N GLY A 151 -27.53 -49.86 -5.41
CA GLY A 151 -27.30 -51.32 -5.44
C GLY A 151 -28.41 -52.19 -4.84
N GLY A 152 -29.51 -51.60 -4.37
CA GLY A 152 -30.70 -52.31 -3.86
C GLY A 152 -31.90 -52.35 -4.84
N ALA A 153 -31.81 -51.74 -6.02
CA ALA A 153 -32.90 -51.74 -7.00
C ALA A 153 -32.34 -51.83 -8.43
N GLY A 154 -32.23 -53.05 -8.94
CA GLY A 154 -31.82 -53.29 -10.34
C GLY A 154 -31.40 -54.73 -10.61
N SER A 155 -32.38 -55.64 -10.64
CA SER A 155 -32.17 -56.96 -11.23
C SER A 155 -31.99 -56.81 -12.75
N PRO A 156 -30.98 -57.44 -13.39
CA PRO A 156 -30.88 -57.51 -14.84
C PRO A 156 -31.97 -58.42 -15.42
N CYS A 157 -32.79 -57.92 -16.34
CA CYS A 157 -33.72 -58.75 -17.10
C CYS A 157 -32.96 -59.85 -17.87
N PRO A 158 -33.47 -61.10 -17.92
CA PRO A 158 -32.82 -62.18 -18.65
C PRO A 158 -32.99 -62.01 -20.16
N ALA A 159 -31.99 -62.52 -20.87
CA ALA A 159 -31.85 -62.47 -22.30
C ALA A 159 -32.97 -63.18 -23.07
N ARG A 160 -33.26 -62.61 -24.23
CA ARG A 160 -34.13 -63.02 -25.33
C ARG A 160 -33.95 -64.50 -25.73
N THR A 161 -35.04 -65.26 -25.75
CA THR A 161 -35.17 -66.46 -26.59
C THR A 161 -36.08 -66.13 -27.77
N VAL A 162 -35.52 -66.18 -28.97
CA VAL A 162 -36.22 -66.06 -30.25
C VAL A 162 -36.92 -67.39 -30.53
N ALA A 163 -38.23 -67.37 -30.74
CA ALA A 163 -38.96 -68.46 -31.39
C ALA A 163 -39.75 -67.88 -32.56
N LEU A 164 -39.47 -68.45 -33.73
CA LEU A 164 -39.98 -68.13 -35.06
C LEU A 164 -41.46 -68.55 -35.19
N GLY A 165 -42.31 -67.71 -35.78
CA GLY A 165 -43.66 -68.11 -36.18
C GLY A 165 -44.55 -66.96 -36.66
N SER A 166 -44.70 -66.85 -37.98
CA SER A 166 -45.70 -66.16 -38.82
C SER A 166 -46.89 -65.46 -38.12
N PHE A 167 -47.27 -64.26 -38.57
CA PHE A 167 -48.19 -64.02 -39.71
C PHE A 167 -48.21 -62.54 -40.14
N SER A 168 -48.04 -62.34 -41.44
CA SER A 168 -48.65 -61.36 -42.37
C SER A 168 -48.73 -59.85 -42.08
N SER A 169 -48.15 -59.13 -43.07
CA SER A 169 -48.64 -57.95 -43.79
C SER A 169 -48.64 -56.54 -43.16
N VAL A 170 -47.63 -55.78 -43.59
CA VAL A 170 -47.67 -54.49 -44.34
C VAL A 170 -48.34 -53.25 -43.69
N PRO A 171 -47.70 -52.05 -43.81
CA PRO A 171 -47.97 -50.87 -43.00
C PRO A 171 -48.94 -49.89 -43.71
N LEU A 172 -49.55 -48.94 -42.97
CA LEU A 172 -49.99 -47.62 -43.50
C LEU A 172 -50.61 -46.70 -42.41
N GLN A 173 -50.04 -45.49 -42.33
CA GLN A 173 -50.65 -44.15 -42.18
C GLN A 173 -51.69 -43.79 -41.10
N CYS A 174 -51.32 -42.75 -40.33
CA CYS A 174 -51.99 -41.46 -40.06
C CYS A 174 -53.55 -41.41 -40.05
N CYS A 175 -54.22 -40.77 -39.09
CA CYS A 175 -54.20 -39.32 -38.82
C CYS A 175 -54.93 -38.98 -37.50
N ALA A 176 -54.57 -37.85 -36.87
CA ALA A 176 -55.53 -36.81 -36.47
C ALA A 176 -54.82 -35.45 -36.36
N ARG A 177 -55.33 -34.46 -37.09
CA ARG A 177 -54.80 -33.11 -37.30
C ARG A 177 -55.59 -32.10 -36.45
N THR A 178 -54.86 -31.19 -35.77
CA THR A 178 -55.02 -29.70 -35.63
C THR A 178 -56.40 -29.04 -35.50
N PRO A 179 -56.45 -27.82 -34.93
CA PRO A 179 -56.41 -26.59 -35.77
C PRO A 179 -55.58 -25.47 -35.10
N SER A 180 -55.03 -24.44 -35.74
CA SER A 180 -54.94 -23.99 -37.13
C SER A 180 -53.98 -22.79 -37.17
N THR A 181 -53.07 -22.81 -38.15
CA THR A 181 -52.15 -21.81 -38.74
C THR A 181 -52.86 -20.52 -39.24
N PRO A 182 -52.24 -19.54 -39.96
CA PRO A 182 -50.88 -19.39 -40.55
C PRO A 182 -50.25 -17.98 -40.28
N SER A 183 -49.08 -17.52 -40.76
CA SER A 183 -48.39 -17.70 -42.06
C SER A 183 -46.92 -17.22 -42.01
N GLU A 184 -46.11 -17.89 -42.85
CA GLU A 184 -45.04 -17.42 -43.78
C GLU A 184 -44.14 -16.21 -43.45
N VAL A 185 -42.87 -16.09 -43.87
CA VAL A 185 -41.90 -16.94 -44.60
C VAL A 185 -40.52 -16.30 -44.39
N LEU A 186 -39.54 -17.20 -44.46
CA LEU A 186 -38.08 -17.14 -44.53
C LEU A 186 -37.41 -15.91 -45.19
N ASP A 187 -36.24 -15.51 -44.65
CA ASP A 187 -34.90 -15.68 -45.26
C ASP A 187 -33.88 -14.81 -44.50
N ALA A 188 -32.82 -15.39 -43.93
CA ALA A 188 -31.47 -15.53 -44.48
C ALA A 188 -30.61 -14.24 -44.40
N GLU A 189 -29.63 -14.31 -43.49
CA GLU A 189 -28.26 -13.76 -43.57
C GLU A 189 -28.04 -12.30 -44.01
N SER A 190 -27.46 -11.49 -43.13
CA SER A 190 -26.24 -10.70 -43.41
C SER A 190 -26.03 -9.60 -42.36
N PHE A 191 -24.76 -9.39 -42.05
CA PHE A 191 -24.19 -8.32 -41.25
C PHE A 191 -24.70 -6.93 -41.65
N HIS A 192 -24.89 -6.04 -40.67
CA HIS A 192 -24.20 -4.74 -40.52
C HIS A 192 -24.94 -3.83 -39.50
N LEU A 193 -24.16 -3.22 -38.58
CA LEU A 193 -24.50 -2.04 -37.77
C LEU A 193 -24.83 -0.84 -38.69
N PRO A 194 -25.76 0.08 -38.32
CA PRO A 194 -25.33 1.26 -37.55
C PRO A 194 -26.39 1.93 -36.62
N SER A 195 -25.87 2.72 -35.67
CA SER A 195 -26.39 3.96 -35.06
C SER A 195 -27.88 4.12 -34.66
N GLN A 196 -28.12 4.39 -33.37
CA GLN A 196 -28.62 5.66 -32.79
C GLN A 196 -29.01 5.38 -31.32
N GLN A 197 -28.34 5.99 -30.34
CA GLN A 197 -28.65 7.28 -29.73
C GLN A 197 -29.87 7.25 -28.78
N SER A 198 -29.57 7.58 -27.51
CA SER A 198 -30.45 8.22 -26.53
C SER A 198 -31.52 7.38 -25.81
N SER A 199 -31.16 6.94 -24.60
CA SER A 199 -31.96 7.28 -23.42
C SER A 199 -31.04 7.54 -22.23
N LYS A 200 -31.00 8.81 -21.86
CA LYS A 200 -30.36 9.42 -20.71
C LYS A 200 -31.01 8.87 -19.43
N GLU A 201 -30.24 8.22 -18.56
CA GLU A 201 -30.61 8.04 -17.15
C GLU A 201 -29.64 8.88 -16.32
N GLU A 202 -30.24 9.84 -15.62
CA GLU A 202 -29.66 10.97 -14.92
C GLU A 202 -29.49 10.57 -13.46
N ASN A 203 -28.26 10.37 -12.98
CA ASN A 203 -27.95 10.32 -11.56
C ASN A 203 -27.09 11.54 -11.22
N ASP A 204 -27.79 12.62 -10.91
CA ASP A 204 -27.25 13.90 -10.46
C ASP A 204 -26.94 13.80 -8.97
N ILE A 205 -25.70 13.48 -8.60
CA ILE A 205 -25.24 13.56 -7.21
C ILE A 205 -24.70 14.96 -6.99
N HIS A 206 -25.53 15.81 -6.39
CA HIS A 206 -25.18 17.18 -6.02
C HIS A 206 -24.11 17.16 -4.92
N TYR A 207 -22.85 17.42 -5.28
CA TYR A 207 -21.79 17.65 -4.30
C TYR A 207 -21.93 19.07 -3.73
N ALA A 208 -21.85 19.21 -2.42
CA ALA A 208 -21.91 20.51 -1.75
C ALA A 208 -20.77 21.43 -2.23
N ASP A 209 -21.15 22.64 -2.64
CA ASP A 209 -20.24 23.73 -2.96
C ASP A 209 -19.57 24.19 -1.65
N LEU A 210 -18.29 23.86 -1.46
CA LEU A 210 -17.51 24.40 -0.34
C LEU A 210 -17.17 25.86 -0.66
N GLN A 211 -17.98 26.78 -0.13
CA GLN A 211 -17.66 28.21 -0.13
C GLN A 211 -16.27 28.43 0.49
N PRO A 212 -15.39 29.21 -0.17
CA PRO A 212 -14.17 29.68 0.46
C PRO A 212 -14.51 30.59 1.64
N LEU A 213 -13.98 30.28 2.82
CA LEU A 213 -14.03 31.18 3.98
C LEU A 213 -13.42 32.55 3.60
N PRO A 214 -14.02 33.68 3.99
CA PRO A 214 -13.42 34.98 3.73
C PRO A 214 -12.10 35.12 4.50
N PRO A 215 -11.10 35.84 3.93
CA PRO A 215 -9.86 36.09 4.63
C PRO A 215 -10.12 36.86 5.93
N ALA A 216 -9.53 36.40 7.03
CA ALA A 216 -9.57 37.09 8.31
C ALA A 216 -9.07 38.53 8.14
N SER A 217 -9.83 39.49 8.68
CA SER A 217 -9.44 40.89 8.66
C SER A 217 -8.11 41.06 9.39
N ARG A 218 -7.11 41.58 8.68
CA ARG A 218 -5.91 42.11 9.32
C ARG A 218 -6.32 43.37 10.05
N HIS A 219 -6.64 43.24 11.33
CA HIS A 219 -6.65 44.39 12.22
C HIS A 219 -5.22 44.91 12.32
N GLY A 220 -4.94 45.97 11.55
CA GLY A 220 -3.80 46.83 11.80
C GLY A 220 -3.93 47.41 13.22
N ARG A 221 -2.93 47.17 14.05
CA ARG A 221 -2.74 47.94 15.29
C ARG A 221 -1.42 48.70 15.15
N SER A 222 -1.58 50.01 15.01
CA SER A 222 -0.53 51.02 15.07
C SER A 222 0.16 51.04 16.45
N PRO A 223 1.37 51.64 16.52
CA PRO A 223 2.33 51.46 17.61
C PRO A 223 2.05 52.35 18.82
N GLY A 224 2.35 51.85 20.02
CA GLY A 224 2.47 52.67 21.22
C GLY A 224 2.03 51.93 22.48
N THR A 225 2.99 51.56 23.34
CA THR A 225 3.09 51.96 24.76
C THR A 225 4.29 51.24 25.39
N ALA A 226 5.00 51.98 26.25
CA ALA A 226 6.32 51.75 26.83
C ALA A 226 6.41 50.57 27.84
N PRO A 227 7.61 50.21 28.34
CA PRO A 227 7.90 48.91 28.93
C PRO A 227 7.48 48.81 30.40
N THR A 228 6.93 47.66 30.78
CA THR A 228 6.68 47.30 32.17
C THR A 228 7.98 46.90 32.88
N GLU A 229 8.24 47.65 33.93
CA GLU A 229 9.25 47.53 34.98
C GLU A 229 9.30 46.11 35.58
N TYR A 230 10.48 45.50 35.60
CA TYR A 230 10.74 44.21 36.27
C TYR A 230 11.30 44.49 37.67
N ALA A 231 10.53 44.17 38.71
CA ALA A 231 10.99 44.25 40.09
C ALA A 231 12.07 43.18 40.37
N SER A 232 13.29 43.63 40.70
CA SER A 232 14.36 42.77 41.22
C SER A 232 14.19 42.56 42.72
N LEU A 233 13.90 41.33 43.14
CA LEU A 233 14.06 40.92 44.54
C LEU A 233 15.53 40.54 44.78
N ARG A 234 16.24 41.36 45.56
CA ARG A 234 17.54 40.99 46.15
C ARG A 234 17.28 40.26 47.45
N VAL A 235 17.75 39.02 47.56
CA VAL A 235 17.85 38.28 48.82
C VAL A 235 19.25 38.51 49.38
N ALA A 236 19.33 39.06 50.59
CA ALA A 236 20.57 39.17 51.35
C ALA A 236 20.92 37.81 51.98
N ALA A 237 22.13 37.31 51.74
CA ALA A 237 22.72 36.22 52.49
C ALA A 237 23.43 36.79 53.73
N LYS A 238 23.36 36.02 54.82
CA LYS A 238 23.82 36.30 56.18
C LYS A 238 25.33 36.10 56.32
#